data_AF-A0A1F3BSE1-F1
#
_entry.id   AF-A0A1F3BSE1-F1
#
_cell.length_a   1.000
_cell.length_b   1.000
_cell.length_c   1.000
_cell.angle_alpha   90.00
_cell.angle_beta   90.00
_cell.angle_gamma   90.00
#
_symmetry.space_group_name_H-M   'P 1'
#
loop_
_entity.id
_entity.type
_entity.pdbx_description
1 polymer ?
#
loop_
_entity_poly.entity_id
_entity_poly.type
_entity_poly.pdbx_seq_one_letter_code
_entity_poly.pdbx_strand_id
1 'polypeptide(L)'
;MPSVEPHCAGSLHGATLTGEASRRQLSVRIGLWLDEAGWVRQARWRPVEDPTLRGYAEAACKLLESGADPARLDGEALRHAVPGPMAGHGDRADLVACALQAALLLRGS
;
A
#
# COMPACT_ATOMS: atom_id res chain seq x y z
N MET A 1 -16.30 14.58 14.60
CA MET A 1 -16.02 13.66 13.48
C MET A 1 -14.57 13.24 13.60
N PRO A 2 -14.23 11.94 13.60
CA PRO A 2 -12.83 11.56 13.58
C PRO A 2 -12.22 12.09 12.28
N SER A 3 -11.22 12.96 12.37
CA SER A 3 -10.38 13.31 11.21
C SER A 3 -9.75 12.01 10.75
N VAL A 4 -10.20 11.50 9.60
CA VAL A 4 -9.51 10.41 8.92
C VAL A 4 -8.21 11.03 8.41
N GLU A 5 -7.13 10.88 9.18
CA GLU A 5 -5.82 11.31 8.71
C GLU A 5 -5.54 10.58 7.40
N PRO A 6 -5.18 11.30 6.31
CA PRO A 6 -4.92 10.64 5.06
C PRO A 6 -3.74 9.68 5.23
N HIS A 7 -3.81 8.50 4.61
CA HIS A 7 -2.78 7.47 4.77
C HIS A 7 -1.40 7.91 4.26
N CYS A 8 -1.36 9.04 3.54
CA CYS A 8 -0.15 9.70 3.03
C CYS A 8 0.64 10.51 4.07
N ALA A 9 0.09 10.78 5.25
CA ALA A 9 0.63 11.80 6.15
C ALA A 9 1.74 11.33 7.10
N GLY A 10 2.09 10.04 7.10
CA GLY A 10 2.93 9.46 8.14
C GLY A 10 4.38 9.25 7.72
N SER A 11 5.31 9.65 8.58
CA SER A 11 6.59 8.93 8.69
C SER A 11 6.29 7.43 8.79
N LEU A 12 6.98 6.61 7.99
CA LEU A 12 6.88 5.14 8.12
C LEU A 12 7.69 4.61 9.32
N HIS A 13 8.21 5.51 10.16
CA HIS A 13 8.94 5.16 11.36
C HIS A 13 8.03 4.42 12.34
N GLY A 14 8.53 3.28 12.86
CA GLY A 14 7.76 2.41 13.74
C GLY A 14 6.82 1.43 13.03
N ALA A 15 6.78 1.41 11.69
CA ALA A 15 6.09 0.34 10.97
C ALA A 15 6.76 -1.00 11.23
N THR A 16 5.96 -2.04 11.49
CA THR A 16 6.44 -3.42 11.68
C THR A 16 7.14 -3.92 10.43
N LEU A 17 6.55 -3.67 9.26
CA LEU A 17 7.12 -3.99 7.96
C LEU A 17 7.12 -2.74 7.10
N THR A 18 8.19 -2.54 6.34
CA THR A 18 8.23 -1.45 5.35
C THR A 18 8.73 -2.00 4.04
N GLY A 19 7.96 -1.81 2.98
CA GLY A 19 8.34 -2.20 1.63
C GLY A 19 8.41 -0.99 0.72
N GLU A 20 9.34 -1.05 -0.22
CA GLU A 20 9.58 0.00 -1.20
C GLU A 20 9.65 -0.64 -2.59
N ALA A 21 8.99 -0.02 -3.56
CA ALA A 21 9.17 -0.36 -4.95
C ALA A 21 9.28 0.91 -5.78
N SER A 22 10.18 0.88 -6.76
CA SER A 22 10.41 1.98 -7.69
C SER A 22 10.50 1.47 -9.12
N ARG A 23 9.97 2.27 -10.04
CA ARG A 23 10.01 2.01 -11.48
C ARG A 23 10.10 3.33 -12.23
N ARG A 24 11.17 3.51 -13.01
CA ARG A 24 11.50 4.78 -13.69
C ARG A 24 11.58 5.93 -12.69
N GLN A 25 10.67 6.90 -12.79
CA GLN A 25 10.59 8.07 -11.91
C GLN A 25 9.51 7.92 -10.82
N LEU A 26 8.82 6.78 -10.78
CA LEU A 26 7.79 6.50 -9.79
C LEU A 26 8.38 5.66 -8.66
N SER A 27 8.10 6.04 -7.42
CA SER A 27 8.46 5.26 -6.24
C SER A 27 7.30 5.29 -5.25
N VAL A 28 7.03 4.15 -4.63
CA VAL A 28 6.07 4.04 -3.54
C VAL A 28 6.69 3.26 -2.40
N ARG A 29 6.48 3.77 -1.18
CA ARG A 29 6.92 3.12 0.05
C ARG A 29 5.73 2.97 0.97
N ILE A 30 5.53 1.76 1.48
CA ILE A 30 4.39 1.39 2.32
C ILE A 30 4.91 0.81 3.63
N GLY A 31 4.39 1.34 4.73
CA GLY A 31 4.60 0.80 6.07
C GLY A 31 3.34 0.09 6.55
N LEU A 32 3.52 -1.08 7.15
CA LEU A 32 2.48 -1.92 7.72
C LEU A 32 2.72 -2.06 9.22
N TRP A 33 1.69 -1.80 10.01
CA TRP A 33 1.65 -2.07 11.44
C TRP A 33 0.79 -3.30 11.65
N LEU A 34 1.41 -4.38 12.14
CA LEU A 34 0.74 -5.65 12.38
C LEU A 34 0.29 -5.75 13.84
N ASP A 35 -0.81 -6.45 14.08
CA ASP A 35 -1.14 -6.95 15.42
C ASP A 35 -0.32 -8.21 15.79
N GLU A 36 -0.53 -8.70 17.00
CA GLU A 36 0.07 -9.93 17.52
C GLU A 36 -0.28 -11.18 16.69
N ALA A 37 -1.41 -11.15 15.98
CA ALA A 37 -1.85 -12.23 15.09
C ALA A 37 -1.25 -12.10 13.66
N GLY A 38 -0.51 -11.03 13.39
CA GLY A 38 0.12 -10.76 12.10
C GLY A 38 -0.79 -10.13 11.05
N TRP A 39 -1.97 -9.61 11.45
CA TRP A 39 -2.88 -8.88 10.58
C TRP A 39 -2.56 -7.38 10.56
N VAL A 40 -2.77 -6.73 9.41
CA VAL A 40 -2.53 -5.30 9.28
C VAL A 40 -3.60 -4.52 10.04
N ARG A 41 -3.20 -3.85 11.12
CA ARG A 41 -4.05 -2.93 11.89
C ARG A 41 -4.06 -1.53 11.29
N GLN A 42 -2.93 -1.14 10.73
CA GLN A 42 -2.75 0.16 10.13
C GLN A 42 -1.75 0.06 8.98
N ALA A 43 -2.02 0.75 7.88
CA ALA A 43 -1.12 0.86 6.75
C ALA A 43 -0.95 2.33 6.38
N ARG A 44 0.26 2.76 6.06
CA ARG A 44 0.54 4.13 5.60
C ARG A 44 1.51 4.09 4.44
N TRP A 45 1.46 5.12 3.61
CA TRP A 45 2.33 5.23 2.44
C TRP A 45 3.02 6.59 2.42
N ARG A 46 4.25 6.66 1.91
CA ARG A 46 4.96 7.95 1.77
C ARG A 46 4.36 8.77 0.63
N PRO A 47 4.27 10.11 0.75
CA PRO A 47 3.77 10.97 -0.31
C PRO A 47 4.40 10.66 -1.68
N VAL A 48 3.54 10.59 -2.70
CA VAL A 48 3.86 10.28 -4.09
C VAL A 48 3.28 11.39 -4.95
N GLU A 49 4.09 11.91 -5.89
CA GLU A 49 3.67 12.98 -6.80
C GLU A 49 2.56 12.54 -7.76
N ASP A 50 2.65 11.30 -8.27
CA ASP A 50 1.68 10.76 -9.21
C ASP A 50 0.31 10.47 -8.53
N PRO A 51 -0.78 11.10 -9.00
CA PRO A 51 -2.10 11.01 -8.37
C PRO A 51 -2.73 9.62 -8.51
N THR A 52 -2.45 8.90 -9.59
CA THR A 52 -2.96 7.55 -9.81
C THR A 52 -2.27 6.55 -8.88
N LEU A 53 -0.95 6.65 -8.74
CA LEU A 53 -0.16 5.81 -7.83
C LEU A 53 -0.58 6.06 -6.38
N ARG A 54 -0.84 7.32 -6.02
CA ARG A 54 -1.46 7.70 -4.74
C ARG A 54 -2.82 7.02 -4.54
N GLY A 55 -3.68 7.00 -5.55
CA GLY A 55 -4.98 6.33 -5.43
C GLY A 55 -4.86 4.82 -5.23
N TYR A 56 -3.90 4.16 -5.88
CA TYR A 56 -3.62 2.75 -5.62
C TYR A 56 -3.03 2.49 -4.24
N ALA A 57 -2.10 3.34 -3.78
CA ALA A 57 -1.53 3.22 -2.44
C ALA A 57 -2.60 3.42 -1.35
N GLU A 58 -3.50 4.38 -1.55
CA GLU A 58 -4.65 4.62 -0.69
C GLU A 58 -5.63 3.42 -0.67
N ALA A 59 -5.94 2.85 -1.84
CA ALA A 59 -6.79 1.68 -1.93
C ALA A 59 -6.15 0.45 -1.25
N ALA A 60 -4.85 0.25 -1.46
CA ALA A 60 -4.09 -0.80 -0.78
C ALA A 60 -4.20 -0.66 0.75
N CYS A 61 -3.95 0.54 1.30
CA CYS A 61 -4.06 0.76 2.73
C CYS A 61 -5.47 0.45 3.26
N LYS A 62 -6.52 0.91 2.57
CA LYS A 62 -7.91 0.62 2.96
C LYS A 62 -8.23 -0.87 2.96
N LEU A 63 -7.79 -1.61 1.94
CA LEU A 63 -7.99 -3.06 1.88
C LEU A 63 -7.30 -3.75 3.05
N LEU A 64 -6.05 -3.41 3.31
CA LEU A 64 -5.27 -3.97 4.40
C LEU A 64 -5.91 -3.71 5.77
N GLU A 65 -6.30 -2.46 6.02
CA GLU A 65 -6.98 -2.08 7.26
C GLU A 65 -8.39 -2.68 7.39
N SER A 66 -9.01 -3.07 6.28
CA SER A 66 -10.27 -3.85 6.29
C SER A 66 -10.06 -5.35 6.58
N GLY A 67 -8.82 -5.79 6.77
CA GLY A 67 -8.46 -7.19 7.03
C GLY A 67 -8.17 -8.00 5.77
N ALA A 68 -7.92 -7.36 4.62
CA ALA A 68 -7.42 -8.07 3.45
C ALA A 68 -6.03 -8.65 3.75
N ASP A 69 -5.80 -9.87 3.28
CA ASP A 69 -4.50 -10.51 3.40
C ASP A 69 -3.47 -9.77 2.51
N PRO A 70 -2.42 -9.14 3.10
CA PRO A 70 -1.41 -8.43 2.34
C PRO A 70 -0.71 -9.31 1.30
N ALA A 71 -0.58 -10.62 1.55
CA ALA A 71 0.05 -11.54 0.61
C ALA A 71 -0.78 -11.76 -0.66
N ARG A 72 -2.09 -11.49 -0.59
CA ARG A 72 -3.05 -11.64 -1.70
C ARG A 72 -3.36 -10.35 -2.42
N LEU A 73 -2.80 -9.22 -1.99
CA LEU A 73 -2.95 -7.93 -2.68
C LEU A 73 -1.92 -7.82 -3.81
N ASP A 74 -2.31 -8.32 -4.99
CA ASP A 74 -1.59 -8.13 -6.23
C ASP A 74 -2.13 -6.93 -7.04
N GLY A 75 -1.51 -6.66 -8.19
CA GLY A 75 -1.93 -5.57 -9.06
C GLY A 75 -3.33 -5.74 -9.62
N GLU A 76 -3.86 -6.98 -9.70
CA GLU A 76 -5.23 -7.25 -10.12
C GLU A 76 -6.24 -6.90 -9.03
N ALA A 77 -6.00 -7.39 -7.81
CA ALA A 77 -6.82 -7.05 -6.65
C ALA A 77 -6.90 -5.53 -6.45
N LEU A 78 -5.78 -4.81 -6.62
CA LEU A 78 -5.75 -3.36 -6.54
C LEU A 78 -6.51 -2.67 -7.68
N ARG A 79 -6.42 -3.19 -8.91
CA ARG A 79 -7.23 -2.69 -10.05
C ARG A 79 -8.72 -2.86 -9.79
N HIS A 80 -9.14 -3.98 -9.21
CA HIS A 80 -10.53 -4.22 -8.86
C HIS A 80 -11.04 -3.33 -7.71
N ALA A 81 -10.14 -2.94 -6.80
CA ALA A 81 -10.48 -2.11 -5.66
C ALA A 81 -10.60 -0.61 -5.98
N VAL A 82 -10.02 -0.15 -7.10
CA VAL A 82 -10.08 1.26 -7.52
C VAL A 82 -11.11 1.44 -8.63
N PRO A 83 -12.15 2.27 -8.44
CA PRO A 83 -13.17 2.50 -9.46
C PRO A 83 -12.68 3.40 -10.60
N GLY A 84 -13.28 3.24 -11.79
CA GLY A 84 -13.21 4.20 -12.88
C GLY A 84 -11.93 4.15 -13.74
N PRO A 85 -11.59 5.24 -14.45
CA PRO A 85 -10.52 5.26 -15.47
C PRO A 85 -9.12 4.96 -14.92
N MET A 86 -8.95 5.03 -13.59
CA MET A 86 -7.72 4.65 -12.90
C MET A 86 -7.36 3.18 -13.08
N ALA A 87 -8.36 2.28 -13.22
CA ALA A 87 -8.15 0.84 -13.37
C ALA A 87 -7.33 0.46 -14.62
N GLY A 88 -7.22 1.35 -15.60
CA GLY A 88 -6.38 1.18 -16.79
C GLY A 88 -4.88 1.35 -16.53
N HIS A 89 -4.46 1.80 -15.35
CA HIS A 89 -3.06 2.03 -15.01
C HIS A 89 -2.43 0.86 -14.24
N GLY A 90 -2.46 -0.33 -14.84
CA GLY A 90 -1.95 -1.58 -14.25
C GLY A 90 -0.51 -1.45 -13.73
N ASP A 91 0.37 -0.78 -14.47
CA ASP A 91 1.76 -0.53 -14.05
C ASP A 91 1.90 0.12 -12.65
N ARG A 92 0.94 0.98 -12.26
CA ARG A 92 0.95 1.65 -10.95
C ARG A 92 0.36 0.77 -9.86
N ALA A 93 -0.65 -0.04 -10.20
CA ALA A 93 -1.17 -1.06 -9.31
C ALA A 93 -0.08 -2.11 -9.00
N ASP A 94 0.62 -2.58 -10.03
CA ASP A 94 1.72 -3.53 -9.91
C ASP A 94 2.85 -2.96 -9.06
N LEU A 95 3.15 -1.66 -9.21
CA LEU A 95 4.18 -1.01 -8.39
C LEU A 95 3.82 -1.01 -6.89
N VAL A 96 2.56 -0.75 -6.56
CA VAL A 96 2.06 -0.83 -5.17
C VAL A 96 2.08 -2.26 -4.66
N ALA A 97 1.65 -3.23 -5.48
CA ALA A 97 1.73 -4.64 -5.15
C ALA A 97 3.17 -5.09 -4.88
N CYS A 98 4.13 -4.68 -5.71
CA CYS A 98 5.55 -4.96 -5.48
C CYS A 98 6.05 -4.37 -4.16
N ALA A 99 5.63 -3.16 -3.79
CA ALA A 99 6.01 -2.58 -2.50
C ALA A 99 5.43 -3.39 -1.32
N LEU A 100 4.19 -3.88 -1.42
CA LEU A 100 3.61 -4.76 -0.41
C LEU A 100 4.37 -6.08 -0.29
N GLN A 101 4.65 -6.73 -1.43
CA GLN A 101 5.41 -7.98 -1.46
C GLN A 101 6.82 -7.79 -0.89
N ALA A 102 7.49 -6.68 -1.22
CA ALA A 102 8.78 -6.33 -0.63
C ALA A 102 8.70 -6.19 0.91
N ALA A 103 7.63 -5.60 1.43
CA ALA A 103 7.41 -5.50 2.88
C ALA A 103 7.27 -6.88 3.52
N LEU A 104 6.55 -7.80 2.87
CA LEU A 104 6.31 -9.14 3.37
C LEU A 104 7.53 -10.05 3.27
N LEU A 105 8.36 -9.91 2.23
CA LEU A 105 9.61 -10.66 2.11
C LEU A 105 10.58 -10.35 3.25
N LEU A 106 10.61 -9.08 3.70
CA LEU A 106 11.41 -8.66 4.86
C LEU A 106 10.92 -9.26 6.19
N ARG A 107 9.67 -9.74 6.26
CA ARG A 107 9.15 -10.47 7.44
C ARG A 107 9.79 -11.85 7.61
N GLY A 108 10.25 -12.45 6.51
CA GLY A 108 10.80 -13.82 6.48
C GLY A 108 12.33 -13.89 6.46
N SER A 109 13.02 -12.76 6.56
CA SER A 109 14.50 -12.66 6.57
C SER A 109 15.03 -12.58 8.00
#